data_AF-A0A818EEP5-F1
#
_entry.id   AF-A0A818EEP5-F1
#
_cell.length_a   1.000
_cell.length_b   1.000
_cell.length_c   1.000
_cell.angle_alpha   90.00
_cell.angle_beta   90.00
_cell.angle_gamma   90.00
#
_symmetry.space_group_name_H-M   'P 1'
#
loop_
_entity.id
_entity.type
_entity.pdbx_description
1 polymer ?
#
loop_
_entity_poly.entity_id
_entity_poly.type
_entity_poly.pdbx_seq_one_letter_code
_entity_poly.pdbx_strand_id
1 'polypeptide(L)'
;MSEKGPCTDTNCDNEIKELYQCHCCLKRVCLTHLIEHVGIRKQNKQRLNNLRYELNTGINTLNLIVEEKLFIIKREQNLIEQAKQLVNTSNSTMAESSSQRITTYDFSSY
;
A
#
# COMPACT_ATOMS: atom_id res chain seq x y z
N MET A 1 -31.58 31.06 19.39
CA MET A 1 -32.94 31.13 19.97
C MET A 1 -33.33 29.71 20.30
N SER A 2 -33.63 29.40 21.56
CA SER A 2 -34.10 28.08 21.96
C SER A 2 -35.60 27.97 21.69
N GLU A 3 -35.98 26.93 20.94
CA GLU A 3 -37.38 26.60 20.67
C GLU A 3 -37.78 25.45 21.61
N LYS A 4 -39.01 25.49 22.15
CA LYS A 4 -39.56 24.38 22.93
C LYS A 4 -40.29 23.43 21.99
N GLY A 5 -40.05 22.13 22.12
CA GLY A 5 -40.71 21.11 21.32
C GLY A 5 -40.27 19.69 21.69
N PRO A 6 -40.85 18.67 21.04
CA PRO A 6 -40.42 17.29 21.23
C PRO A 6 -39.00 17.10 20.69
N CYS A 7 -38.17 16.36 21.42
CA CYS A 7 -36.83 15.99 20.94
C CYS A 7 -36.95 15.06 19.72
N THR A 8 -36.16 15.30 18.68
CA THR A 8 -36.17 14.46 17.46
C THR A 8 -35.39 13.14 17.61
N ASP A 9 -34.92 12.84 18.82
CA ASP A 9 -34.22 11.58 19.09
C ASP A 9 -35.22 10.48 19.44
N THR A 10 -35.10 9.30 18.82
CA THR A 10 -36.06 8.20 18.93
C THR A 10 -36.10 7.60 20.34
N ASN A 11 -35.04 7.81 21.12
CA ASN A 11 -34.91 7.29 22.48
C ASN A 11 -35.25 8.34 23.54
N CYS A 12 -35.70 9.53 23.14
CA CYS A 12 -36.11 10.57 24.08
C CYS A 12 -37.56 10.37 24.48
N ASP A 13 -37.84 10.44 25.78
CA ASP A 13 -39.21 10.56 26.28
C ASP A 13 -39.90 11.76 25.58
N ASN A 14 -41.12 11.55 25.08
CA ASN A 14 -41.92 12.47 24.23
C ASN A 14 -42.35 13.78 24.94
N GLU A 15 -41.61 14.22 25.93
CA GLU A 15 -41.84 15.47 26.65
C GLU A 15 -41.38 16.68 25.83
N ILE A 16 -42.09 17.79 25.99
CA ILE A 16 -41.70 19.08 25.42
C ILE A 16 -40.47 19.57 26.18
N LYS A 17 -39.32 19.62 25.51
CA LYS A 17 -38.03 20.06 26.07
C LYS A 17 -37.52 21.29 25.34
N GLU A 18 -36.56 21.98 25.93
CA GLU A 18 -35.80 23.00 25.23
C GLU A 18 -34.91 22.33 24.19
N LEU A 19 -35.02 22.76 22.93
CA LEU A 19 -34.32 22.18 21.81
C LEU A 19 -33.10 23.01 21.43
N TYR A 20 -32.01 22.28 21.18
CA TYR A 20 -30.73 22.81 20.77
C TYR A 20 -30.39 22.23 19.40
N GLN A 21 -29.86 23.07 18.51
CA GLN A 21 -29.46 22.65 17.18
C GLN A 21 -27.99 22.24 17.17
N CYS A 22 -27.71 21.03 16.68
CA CYS A 22 -26.34 20.63 16.42
C CYS A 22 -25.79 21.41 15.21
N HIS A 23 -24.71 22.16 15.39
CA HIS A 23 -24.08 22.91 14.29
C HIS A 23 -23.47 22.02 13.19
N CYS A 24 -23.23 20.73 13.46
CA CYS A 24 -22.60 19.82 12.49
C CYS A 24 -23.58 19.16 11.51
N CYS A 25 -24.85 18.98 11.90
CA CYS A 25 -25.84 18.28 11.08
C CYS A 25 -27.24 18.91 11.13
N LEU A 26 -27.36 20.04 11.82
CA LEU A 26 -28.59 20.81 11.97
C LEU A 26 -29.73 20.05 12.69
N LYS A 27 -29.48 18.85 13.23
CA LYS A 27 -30.44 18.08 14.05
C LYS A 27 -30.78 18.86 15.31
N ARG A 28 -32.07 18.98 15.62
CA ARG A 28 -32.59 19.66 16.81
C ARG A 28 -32.97 18.63 17.88
N VAL A 29 -32.27 18.62 19.00
CA VAL A 29 -32.45 17.65 20.09
C VAL A 29 -32.38 18.34 21.44
N CYS A 30 -32.82 17.68 22.50
CA CYS A 30 -32.61 18.20 23.85
C CYS A 30 -31.11 18.22 24.20
N LEU A 31 -30.73 18.95 25.25
CA LEU A 31 -29.34 19.15 25.64
C LEU A 31 -28.57 17.83 25.86
N THR A 32 -29.19 16.84 26.50
CA THR A 32 -28.57 15.52 26.76
C THR A 32 -28.17 14.82 25.46
N HIS A 33 -29.11 14.67 24.53
CA HIS A 33 -28.85 14.03 23.24
C HIS A 33 -27.91 14.86 22.35
N LEU A 34 -27.87 16.19 22.52
CA LEU A 34 -26.88 17.02 21.83
C LEU A 34 -25.46 16.68 22.29
N ILE A 35 -25.25 16.58 23.61
CA ILE A 35 -23.95 16.24 24.21
C ILE A 35 -23.52 14.84 23.74
N GLU A 36 -24.41 13.85 23.79
CA GLU A 36 -24.15 12.49 23.33
C GLU A 36 -23.80 12.45 21.84
N HIS A 37 -24.61 13.07 20.99
CA HIS A 37 -24.38 13.12 19.54
C HIS A 37 -23.04 13.77 19.19
N VAL A 38 -22.68 14.88 19.86
CA VAL A 38 -21.38 15.54 19.67
C VAL A 38 -20.24 14.66 20.17
N GLY A 39 -20.43 13.98 21.31
CA GLY A 39 -19.46 13.02 21.87
C GLY A 39 -19.16 11.86 20.92
N ILE A 40 -20.20 11.18 20.43
CA ILE A 40 -20.09 10.07 19.48
C ILE A 40 -19.39 10.52 18.20
N ARG A 41 -19.74 11.71 17.66
CA ARG A 41 -19.05 12.24 16.47
C ARG A 41 -17.57 12.50 16.71
N LYS A 42 -17.20 13.04 17.88
CA LYS A 42 -15.80 13.28 18.23
C LYS A 42 -15.02 11.95 18.27
N GLN A 43 -15.57 10.92 18.89
CA GLN A 43 -14.99 9.58 18.93
C GLN A 43 -14.86 8.98 17.53
N ASN A 44 -15.91 9.07 16.70
CA ASN A 44 -15.88 8.58 15.32
C ASN A 44 -14.83 9.30 14.47
N LYS A 45 -14.70 10.63 14.63
CA LYS A 45 -13.67 11.42 13.93
C LYS A 45 -12.26 10.96 14.34
N GLN A 46 -12.02 10.76 15.64
CA GLN A 46 -10.74 10.26 16.13
C GLN A 46 -10.44 8.85 15.60
N ARG A 47 -11.43 7.94 15.63
CA ARG A 47 -11.31 6.59 15.09
C ARG A 47 -10.99 6.60 13.59
N LEU A 48 -11.66 7.46 12.82
CA LEU A 48 -11.41 7.61 11.38
C LEU A 48 -9.99 8.12 11.10
N ASN A 49 -9.49 9.06 11.91
CA ASN A 49 -8.11 9.53 11.78
C ASN A 49 -7.09 8.42 12.08
N ASN A 50 -7.33 7.59 13.11
CA ASN A 50 -6.46 6.46 13.44
C ASN A 50 -6.45 5.43 12.31
N LEU A 51 -7.62 5.05 11.79
CA LEU A 51 -7.72 4.13 10.66
C LEU A 51 -7.02 4.66 9.41
N ARG A 52 -7.12 5.97 9.14
CA ARG A 52 -6.40 6.61 8.03
C ARG A 52 -4.88 6.56 8.23
N TYR A 53 -4.41 6.76 9.46
CA TYR A 53 -2.99 6.66 9.80
C TYR A 53 -2.47 5.22 9.61
N GLU A 54 -3.19 4.23 10.12
CA GLU A 54 -2.86 2.80 9.97
C GLU A 54 -2.82 2.40 8.49
N LEU A 55 -3.84 2.80 7.71
CA LEU A 55 -3.89 2.53 6.27
C LEU A 55 -2.68 3.14 5.53
N ASN A 56 -2.35 4.40 5.81
CA ASN A 56 -1.21 5.07 5.19
C ASN A 56 0.11 4.37 5.56
N THR A 57 0.26 3.93 6.80
CA THR A 57 1.44 3.17 7.26
C THR A 57 1.55 1.84 6.53
N GLY A 58 0.42 1.13 6.38
CA GLY A 58 0.35 -0.12 5.61
C GLY A 58 0.72 0.06 4.14
N ILE A 59 0.20 1.09 3.48
CA ILE A 59 0.53 1.43 2.08
C ILE A 59 2.02 1.71 1.93
N ASN A 60 2.61 2.52 2.82
CA ASN A 60 4.04 2.83 2.78
C ASN A 60 4.90 1.58 2.95
N THR A 61 4.50 0.67 3.86
CA THR A 61 5.21 -0.59 4.08
C THR A 61 5.15 -1.48 2.84
N LEU A 62 3.97 -1.59 2.21
CA LEU A 62 3.82 -2.36 0.96
C LEU A 62 4.66 -1.77 -0.17
N ASN A 63 4.70 -0.44 -0.31
CA ASN A 63 5.52 0.22 -1.32
C ASN A 63 7.01 -0.10 -1.14
N LEU A 64 7.52 -0.05 0.10
CA LEU A 64 8.90 -0.42 0.40
C LEU A 64 9.21 -1.88 0.02
N ILE A 65 8.30 -2.80 0.33
CA ILE A 65 8.44 -4.22 -0.06
C ILE A 65 8.47 -4.35 -1.59
N VAL A 66 7.59 -3.66 -2.30
CA VAL A 66 7.55 -3.69 -3.77
C VAL A 66 8.86 -3.16 -4.36
N GLU A 67 9.37 -2.04 -3.86
CA GLU A 67 10.66 -1.47 -4.28
C GLU A 67 11.82 -2.45 -4.06
N GLU A 68 11.87 -3.09 -2.88
CA GLU A 68 12.87 -4.10 -2.57
C GLU A 68 12.81 -5.30 -3.53
N LYS A 69 11.60 -5.79 -3.83
CA LYS A 69 11.42 -6.92 -4.74
C LYS A 69 11.78 -6.56 -6.18
N LEU A 70 11.45 -5.35 -6.63
CA LEU A 70 11.87 -4.86 -7.95
C LEU A 70 13.39 -4.76 -8.06
N PHE A 71 14.06 -4.31 -7.00
CA PHE A 71 15.52 -4.31 -6.95
C PHE A 71 16.13 -5.71 -7.06
N ILE A 72 15.60 -6.68 -6.32
CA ILE A 72 16.04 -8.08 -6.38
C ILE A 72 15.85 -8.65 -7.79
N ILE A 73 14.67 -8.47 -8.38
CA ILE A 73 14.39 -8.95 -9.75
C ILE A 73 15.39 -8.36 -10.75
N LYS A 74 15.67 -7.05 -10.67
CA LYS A 74 16.65 -6.40 -11.54
C LYS A 74 18.06 -6.98 -11.35
N ARG A 75 18.45 -7.25 -10.11
CA ARG A 75 19.74 -7.89 -9.81
C ARG A 75 19.82 -9.30 -10.40
N GLU A 76 18.78 -10.11 -10.25
CA GLU A 76 18.74 -11.47 -10.80
C GLU A 76 18.79 -11.47 -12.33
N GLN A 77 18.07 -10.56 -12.98
CA GLN A 77 18.13 -10.38 -14.44
C GLN A 77 19.56 -10.06 -14.92
N ASN A 78 20.28 -9.19 -14.20
CA ASN A 78 21.67 -8.89 -14.53
C ASN A 78 22.58 -10.11 -14.38
N LEU A 79 22.40 -10.92 -13.33
CA LEU A 79 23.18 -12.15 -13.13
C LEU A 79 22.91 -13.19 -14.23
N ILE A 80 21.64 -13.32 -14.65
CA ILE A 80 21.26 -14.19 -15.77
C ILE A 80 21.96 -13.74 -17.06
N GLU A 81 22.00 -12.43 -17.32
CA GLU A 81 22.64 -11.90 -18.52
C GLU A 81 24.16 -12.14 -18.51
N GLN A 82 24.82 -11.94 -17.36
CA GLN A 82 26.23 -12.28 -17.19
C GLN A 82 26.50 -13.77 -17.42
N ALA A 83 25.64 -14.64 -16.88
CA ALA A 83 25.77 -16.08 -17.08
C ALA A 83 25.63 -16.48 -18.56
N LYS A 84 24.67 -15.88 -19.29
CA LYS A 84 24.51 -16.09 -20.74
C LYS A 84 25.76 -15.67 -21.52
N GLN A 85 26.34 -14.51 -21.17
CA GLN A 85 27.57 -14.04 -21.81
C GLN A 85 28.73 -15.01 -21.58
N LEU A 86 28.91 -15.50 -20.35
CA LEU A 86 29.94 -16.50 -20.02
C LEU A 86 29.77 -17.80 -20.80
N VAL A 87 28.54 -18.30 -20.94
CA VAL A 87 28.24 -19.50 -21.74
C VAL A 87 28.60 -19.26 -23.21
N ASN A 88 28.23 -18.11 -23.77
CA ASN A 88 28.55 -17.77 -25.16
C ASN A 88 30.06 -17.67 -25.39
N THR A 89 30.81 -17.02 -24.49
CA THR A 89 32.27 -16.93 -24.56
C THR A 89 32.95 -18.31 -24.42
N SER A 90 32.42 -19.17 -23.55
CA SER A 90 32.93 -20.55 -23.40
C SER A 90 32.70 -21.36 -24.68
N ASN A 91 31.52 -21.24 -25.29
CA ASN A 91 31.22 -21.93 -26.54
C ASN A 91 32.10 -21.45 -27.71
N SER A 92 32.37 -20.14 -27.82
CA SER A 92 33.24 -19.61 -28.88
C SER A 92 34.69 -20.05 -28.70
N THR A 93 35.22 -20.00 -27.48
CA THR A 93 36.60 -20.45 -27.18
C THR A 93 36.79 -21.94 -27.41
N MET A 94 35.79 -22.77 -27.08
CA MET A 94 35.82 -24.19 -27.41
C MET A 94 35.79 -24.44 -28.92
N ALA A 95 35.00 -23.67 -29.68
CA ALA A 95 34.96 -23.77 -31.14
C ALA A 95 36.30 -23.40 -31.77
N GLU A 96 36.94 -22.31 -31.32
CA GLU A 96 38.28 -21.89 -31.77
C GLU A 96 39.36 -22.94 -31.45
N SER A 97 39.35 -23.47 -30.22
CA SER A 97 40.28 -24.51 -29.78
C SER A 97 40.14 -25.82 -30.58
N SER A 98 38.90 -26.15 -30.97
CA SER A 98 38.61 -27.32 -31.80
C SER A 98 39.06 -27.12 -33.24
N SER A 99 38.96 -25.90 -33.76
CA SER A 99 39.43 -25.54 -35.12
C SER A 99 40.96 -25.55 -35.24
N GLN A 100 41.68 -25.10 -34.20
CA GLN A 100 43.16 -25.11 -34.18
C GLN A 100 43.78 -26.51 -34.09
N ARG A 101 43.09 -27.51 -33.51
CA ARG A 101 43.60 -28.91 -33.49
C ARG A 101 43.52 -29.62 -34.84
N ILE A 102 42.64 -29.17 -35.74
CA ILE A 102 42.46 -29.77 -37.06
C ILE A 102 43.54 -29.28 -38.03
N THR A 103 44.06 -28.07 -37.84
CA THR A 103 45.09 -27.49 -38.73
C THR A 103 46.53 -27.92 -38.41
N THR A 104 46.78 -28.58 -37.29
CA THR A 104 48.13 -29.07 -36.93
C THR A 104 48.43 -30.50 -37.39
N TYR A 105 47.50 -31.17 -38.08
CA TYR A 105 47.65 -32.56 -38.55
C TYR A 105 47.99 -32.70 -40.04
N ASP A 106 48.50 -31.65 -40.67
CA ASP A 106 49.13 -31.74 -41.99
C ASP A 106 50.48 -31.03 -41.94
N PHE A 107 51.56 -31.78 -41.72
CA PHE A 107 52.72 -31.79 -42.63
C PHE A 107 53.84 -32.68 -42.10
N SER A 108 54.44 -33.41 -43.05
CA SER A 108 55.73 -34.11 -43.00
C SER A 108 55.69 -35.59 -42.61
N SER A 109 55.56 -36.44 -43.62
CA SER A 109 56.49 -37.55 -43.80
C SER A 109 56.60 -37.83 -45.31
N TYR A 110 57.70 -37.34 -45.88
CA TYR A 110 58.29 -37.80 -47.12
C TYR A 110 58.86 -39.21 -46.95
#